data_AF-A0A933XUS6-F1
#
_entry.id   AF-A0A933XUS6-F1
#
_cell.length_a   1.000
_cell.length_b   1.000
_cell.length_c   1.000
_cell.angle_alpha   90.00
_cell.angle_beta   90.00
_cell.angle_gamma   90.00
#
_symmetry.space_group_name_H-M   'P 1'
#
loop_
_entity.id
_entity.type
_entity.pdbx_description
1 polymer ?
#
loop_
_entity_poly.entity_id
_entity_poly.type
_entity_poly.pdbx_seq_one_letter_code
_entity_poly.pdbx_strand_id
1 'polypeptide(L)'
;MADFPKRWNDGLAPHFAEEERALLPRTLAEGGNSLAERLKEDHARLRELAARIIAGGAEALTEFGTLLSNHVHFEERELFPFYERLVDERQDPTPTGQ
;
A
#
# COMPACT_ATOMS: atom_id res chain seq x y z
N MET A 1 -22.16 -4.92 -8.74
CA MET A 1 -21.22 -5.98 -8.27
C MET A 1 -20.60 -6.77 -9.41
N ALA A 2 -21.26 -6.91 -10.58
CA ALA A 2 -20.75 -7.73 -11.70
C ALA A 2 -19.30 -7.42 -12.11
N ASP A 3 -18.86 -6.15 -12.00
CA ASP A 3 -17.50 -5.75 -12.39
C ASP A 3 -16.45 -5.84 -11.29
N PHE A 4 -16.83 -6.15 -10.04
CA PHE A 4 -15.89 -6.18 -8.92
C PHE A 4 -14.76 -7.20 -9.15
N PRO A 5 -15.02 -8.47 -9.52
CA PRO A 5 -13.96 -9.44 -9.75
C PRO A 5 -12.98 -8.99 -10.85
N LYS A 6 -13.47 -8.33 -11.90
CA LYS A 6 -12.64 -7.80 -12.97
C LYS A 6 -11.72 -6.67 -12.47
N ARG A 7 -12.27 -5.68 -11.77
CA ARG A 7 -11.48 -4.55 -11.22
C ARG A 7 -10.46 -5.01 -10.17
N TRP A 8 -10.80 -6.04 -9.41
CA TRP A 8 -9.89 -6.67 -8.46
C TRP A 8 -8.73 -7.37 -9.19
N ASN A 9 -9.03 -8.28 -10.13
CA ASN A 9 -8.02 -9.10 -10.81
C ASN A 9 -7.11 -8.27 -11.73
N ASP A 10 -7.66 -7.28 -12.44
CA ASP A 10 -6.92 -6.51 -13.44
C ASP A 10 -6.28 -5.24 -12.87
N GLY A 11 -6.57 -4.90 -11.61
CA GLY A 11 -6.20 -3.62 -11.00
C GLY A 11 -5.58 -3.76 -9.62
N LEU A 12 -6.41 -3.93 -8.59
CA LEU A 12 -5.95 -3.84 -7.20
C LEU A 12 -5.03 -5.01 -6.80
N ALA A 13 -5.37 -6.25 -7.15
CA ALA A 13 -4.57 -7.40 -6.78
C ALA A 13 -3.13 -7.35 -7.35
N PRO A 14 -2.91 -7.07 -8.65
CA PRO A 14 -1.55 -6.94 -9.17
C PRO A 14 -0.81 -5.70 -8.63
N HIS A 15 -1.52 -4.60 -8.36
CA HIS A 15 -0.92 -3.41 -7.75
C HIS A 15 -0.29 -3.73 -6.38
N PHE A 16 -1.05 -4.37 -5.48
CA PHE A 16 -0.54 -4.78 -4.16
C PHE A 16 0.65 -5.73 -4.27
N ALA A 17 0.65 -6.63 -5.24
CA ALA A 17 1.76 -7.55 -5.46
C ALA A 17 3.05 -6.81 -5.88
N GLU A 18 2.94 -5.79 -6.72
CA GLU A 18 4.08 -4.96 -7.12
C GLU A 18 4.63 -4.14 -5.95
N GLU A 19 3.76 -3.58 -5.12
CA GLU A 19 4.17 -2.83 -3.92
C GLU A 19 4.84 -3.73 -2.89
N GLU A 20 4.29 -4.91 -2.62
CA GLU A 20 4.91 -5.88 -1.72
C GLU A 20 6.27 -6.36 -2.24
N ARG A 21 6.40 -6.50 -3.56
CA ARG A 21 7.66 -6.90 -4.19
C ARG A 21 8.72 -5.80 -4.15
N ALA A 22 8.32 -4.55 -4.40
CA ALA A 22 9.24 -3.43 -4.60
C ALA A 22 9.46 -2.59 -3.34
N LEU A 23 8.40 -2.32 -2.58
CA LEU A 23 8.40 -1.40 -1.45
C LEU A 23 8.70 -2.11 -0.14
N LEU A 24 8.05 -3.25 0.19
CA LEU A 24 8.24 -3.87 1.51
C LEU A 24 9.72 -4.14 1.88
N PRO A 25 10.56 -4.77 1.02
CA PRO A 25 11.95 -5.02 1.37
C PRO A 25 12.73 -3.71 1.60
N ARG A 26 12.39 -2.68 0.83
CA ARG A 26 13.05 -1.37 0.91
C ARG A 26 12.63 -0.60 2.14
N THR A 27 11.33 -0.55 2.45
CA THR A 27 10.80 0.06 3.68
C THR A 27 11.45 -0.56 4.91
N LEU A 28 11.58 -1.88 4.96
CA LEU A 28 12.25 -2.58 6.06
C LEU A 28 13.75 -2.23 6.15
N ALA A 29 14.46 -2.21 5.02
CA ALA A 29 15.89 -1.90 4.98
C ALA A 29 16.19 -0.47 5.46
N GLU A 30 15.28 0.47 5.22
CA GLU A 30 15.39 1.88 5.59
C GLU A 30 14.76 2.18 6.97
N GLY A 31 14.43 1.14 7.75
CA GLY A 31 13.95 1.27 9.14
C GLY A 31 12.45 1.57 9.31
N GLY A 32 11.67 1.56 8.24
CA GLY A 32 10.22 1.84 8.25
C GLY A 32 9.35 0.67 8.73
N ASN A 33 9.76 -0.08 9.76
CA ASN A 33 9.12 -1.34 10.16
C ASN A 33 7.59 -1.24 10.35
N SER A 34 7.11 -0.20 11.03
CA SER A 34 5.67 0.00 11.27
C SER A 34 4.90 0.33 9.99
N LEU A 35 5.52 1.01 9.02
CA LEU A 35 4.92 1.26 7.71
C LEU A 35 4.83 -0.03 6.90
N ALA A 36 5.87 -0.86 6.95
CA ALA A 36 5.90 -2.16 6.29
C ALA A 36 4.88 -3.15 6.88
N GLU A 37 4.74 -3.20 8.21
CA GLU A 37 3.70 -3.99 8.88
C GLU A 37 2.31 -3.55 8.43
N ARG A 38 2.02 -2.24 8.50
CA ARG A 38 0.72 -1.71 8.09
C ARG A 38 0.39 -2.00 6.63
N LEU A 39 1.34 -1.79 5.71
CA LEU A 39 1.16 -2.09 4.28
C LEU A 39 0.76 -3.56 4.08
N LYS A 40 1.48 -4.48 4.73
CA LYS A 40 1.21 -5.92 4.64
C LYS A 40 -0.14 -6.30 5.26
N GLU A 41 -0.48 -5.73 6.41
CA GLU A 41 -1.74 -6.00 7.11
C GLU A 41 -2.95 -5.51 6.33
N ASP A 42 -2.92 -4.27 5.83
CA ASP A 42 -3.97 -3.69 5.01
C ASP A 42 -4.20 -4.53 3.75
N HIS A 43 -3.13 -4.91 3.04
CA HIS A 43 -3.24 -5.74 1.85
C HIS A 43 -3.81 -7.14 2.15
N ALA A 44 -3.36 -7.79 3.22
CA ALA A 44 -3.89 -9.08 3.64
C ALA A 44 -5.41 -8.99 3.90
N ARG A 45 -5.83 -7.96 4.65
CA ARG A 45 -7.25 -7.75 4.97
C ARG A 45 -8.08 -7.39 3.75
N LEU A 46 -7.57 -6.58 2.83
CA LEU A 46 -8.23 -6.26 1.57
C LEU A 46 -8.43 -7.51 0.70
N ARG A 47 -7.45 -8.42 0.67
CA ARG A 47 -7.59 -9.71 -0.04
C ARG A 47 -8.67 -10.60 0.58
N GLU A 48 -8.74 -10.69 1.90
CA GLU A 48 -9.79 -11.44 2.60
C GLU A 48 -11.20 -10.89 2.27
N LEU A 49 -11.35 -9.57 2.32
CA LEU A 49 -12.62 -8.90 2.02
C LEU A 49 -12.99 -9.07 0.55
N ALA A 50 -12.05 -8.94 -0.38
CA ALA A 50 -12.29 -9.18 -1.80
C ALA A 50 -12.75 -10.62 -2.06
N ALA A 51 -12.14 -11.62 -1.41
CA ALA A 51 -12.57 -13.02 -1.54
C ALA A 51 -14.01 -13.22 -1.06
N ARG A 52 -14.40 -12.59 0.06
CA ARG A 52 -15.80 -12.61 0.55
C ARG A 52 -16.77 -11.96 -0.43
N ILE A 53 -16.41 -10.81 -1.01
CA ILE A 53 -17.24 -10.11 -1.99
C ILE A 53 -17.42 -10.97 -3.26
N ILE A 54 -16.35 -11.58 -3.75
CA ILE A 54 -16.38 -12.49 -4.92
C ILE A 54 -17.26 -13.71 -4.65
N ALA A 55 -17.27 -14.23 -3.41
CA ALA A 55 -18.15 -15.31 -2.99
C ALA A 55 -19.62 -14.91 -2.80
N GLY A 56 -19.99 -13.66 -3.08
CA GLY A 56 -21.36 -13.15 -2.97
C GLY A 56 -21.69 -12.42 -1.67
N GLY A 57 -20.71 -12.25 -0.77
CA GLY A 57 -20.83 -11.50 0.49
C GLY A 57 -20.84 -9.99 0.28
N ALA A 58 -21.95 -9.46 -0.23
CA ALA A 58 -22.14 -8.04 -0.51
C ALA A 58 -21.91 -7.14 0.72
N GLU A 59 -22.15 -7.65 1.93
CA GLU A 59 -21.97 -6.92 3.18
C GLU A 59 -20.52 -6.49 3.45
N ALA A 60 -19.55 -7.20 2.84
CA ALA A 60 -18.13 -6.87 2.97
C ALA A 60 -17.71 -5.64 2.12
N LEU A 61 -18.55 -5.15 1.20
CA LEU A 61 -18.21 -4.00 0.33
C LEU A 61 -17.95 -2.71 1.11
N THR A 62 -18.75 -2.43 2.14
CA THR A 62 -18.60 -1.21 2.95
C THR A 62 -17.29 -1.23 3.73
N GLU A 63 -16.94 -2.37 4.29
CA GLU A 63 -15.68 -2.57 5.01
C GLU A 63 -14.50 -2.46 4.04
N PHE A 64 -14.59 -3.12 2.88
CA PHE A 64 -13.56 -3.06 1.83
C PHE A 64 -13.32 -1.62 1.35
N GLY A 65 -14.38 -0.87 1.05
CA GLY A 65 -14.27 0.51 0.57
C GLY A 65 -13.64 1.44 1.61
N THR A 66 -14.03 1.28 2.88
CA THR A 66 -13.45 2.05 3.99
C THR A 66 -11.97 1.73 4.15
N LEU A 67 -11.62 0.45 4.19
CA LEU A 67 -10.23 0.03 4.35
C LEU A 67 -9.37 0.49 3.16
N LEU A 68 -9.86 0.34 1.92
CA LEU A 68 -9.12 0.76 0.73
C LEU A 68 -8.88 2.28 0.73
N SER A 69 -9.86 3.08 1.12
CA SER A 69 -9.68 4.54 1.22
C SER A 69 -8.66 4.93 2.30
N ASN A 70 -8.68 4.24 3.45
CA ASN A 70 -7.72 4.48 4.52
C ASN A 70 -6.31 4.05 4.12
N HIS A 71 -6.20 2.96 3.38
CA HIS A 71 -4.95 2.45 2.84
C HIS A 71 -4.34 3.43 1.83
N VAL A 72 -5.11 3.92 0.85
CA VAL A 72 -4.62 4.96 -0.10
C VAL A 72 -4.15 6.22 0.63
N HIS A 73 -4.92 6.70 1.63
CA HIS A 73 -4.48 7.86 2.42
C HIS A 73 -3.18 7.60 3.19
N PHE A 74 -2.98 6.39 3.68
CA PHE A 74 -1.73 5.99 4.33
C PHE A 74 -0.57 6.04 3.36
N GLU A 75 -0.75 5.52 2.16
CA GLU A 75 0.31 5.53 1.15
C GLU A 75 0.72 6.95 0.80
N GLU A 76 -0.26 7.80 0.49
CA GLU A 76 -0.05 9.20 0.11
C GLU A 76 0.57 10.05 1.22
N ARG A 77 0.21 9.80 2.49
CA ARG A 77 0.58 10.69 3.61
C ARG A 77 1.72 10.20 4.46
N GLU A 78 2.01 8.91 4.40
CA GLU A 78 2.98 8.27 5.31
C GLU A 78 4.04 7.49 4.54
N LEU A 79 3.63 6.53 3.69
CA LEU A 79 4.56 5.64 3.00
C LEU A 79 5.38 6.36 1.91
N PHE A 80 4.73 7.09 0.99
CA PHE A 80 5.44 7.80 -0.06
C PHE A 80 6.29 8.96 0.49
N PRO A 81 5.79 9.79 1.43
CA PRO A 81 6.63 10.80 2.06
C PRO A 81 7.84 10.24 2.82
N PHE A 82 7.76 9.00 3.34
CA PHE A 82 8.93 8.32 3.89
C PHE A 82 10.00 8.10 2.81
N TYR A 83 9.62 7.67 1.61
CA TYR A 83 10.56 7.51 0.51
C TYR A 83 11.11 8.83 -0.04
N GLU A 84 10.27 9.87 -0.12
CA GLU A 84 10.70 11.20 -0.55
C GLU A 84 11.79 11.75 0.36
N ARG A 85 11.62 11.66 1.68
CA ARG A 85 12.64 12.08 2.66
C ARG A 85 13.98 11.36 2.46
N LEU A 86 13.94 10.04 2.20
CA LEU A 86 15.17 9.28 1.92
C LEU A 86 15.85 9.71 0.62
N VAL A 87 15.09 10.20 -0.37
CA VAL A 87 15.68 10.76 -1.60
C VAL A 87 16.31 12.11 -1.32
N ASP A 88 15.64 12.99 -0.58
CA ASP A 88 16.14 14.32 -0.22
C ASP A 88 17.42 14.23 0.63
N GLU A 89 17.44 13.36 1.65
CA GLU A 89 18.61 13.13 2.51
C GLU A 89 19.82 12.58 1.74
N ARG A 90 19.58 11.79 0.67
CA ARG A 90 20.65 11.29 -0.21
C ARG A 90 21.18 12.33 -1.19
N GLN A 91 20.41 13.39 -1.42
CA GLN A 91 20.76 14.44 -2.37
C GLN A 91 21.53 15.61 -1.75
N ASP A 92 21.72 15.66 -0.43
CA ASP A 92 22.46 16.74 0.24
C ASP A 92 23.94 16.80 -0.24
N PRO A 93 24.32 17.76 -1.10
CA PRO A 93 25.72 17.99 -1.39
C PRO A 93 26.27 18.78 -0.22
N THR A 94 27.13 18.16 0.58
CA THR A 94 27.91 18.85 1.62
C THR A 94 28.37 20.21 1.09
N PRO A 95 28.11 21.34 1.79
CA PRO A 95 28.55 22.63 1.30
C PRO A 95 30.07 22.56 1.22
N THR A 96 30.59 22.55 -0.01
CA THR A 96 32.01 22.71 -0.27
C THR A 96 32.30 24.15 0.15
N GLY A 97 32.81 24.30 1.36
CA GLY A 97 33.22 25.58 1.89
C GLY A 97 34.22 26.23 0.96
N GLN A 98 33.95 27.49 0.63
CA GLN A 98 34.96 28.50 0.37
C GLN A 98 34.46 29.83 0.95
#